data_AF-F2KRD4-F1
#
_entry.id   AF-F2KRD4-F1
#
_cell.length_a   1.000
_cell.length_b   1.000
_cell.length_c   1.000
_cell.angle_alpha   90.00
_cell.angle_beta   90.00
_cell.angle_gamma   90.00
#
_symmetry.space_group_name_H-M   'P 1'
#
loop_
_entity.id
_entity.type
_entity.pdbx_description
1 polymer ?
#
loop_
_entity_poly.entity_id
_entity_poly.type
_entity_poly.pdbx_seq_one_letter_code
_entity_poly.pdbx_strand_id
1 'polypeptide(L)'
;MMLRKLGRGYPSRTGNIIVAADPKNLPGVGMEVVTRKMEKVGFVYDIIGPVKSPFIVVRPKNRDLIKKIIIDELFVVSAHAGSRKGKGNRKEGKRKRSRKKGNRKGRHS
;
A
#
# COMPACT_ATOMS: atom_id res chain seq x y z
N MET A 1 -15.99 -8.04 9.74
CA MET A 1 -14.80 -7.14 9.63
C MET A 1 -14.20 -7.04 11.01
N MET A 2 -12.88 -7.19 11.12
CA MET A 2 -12.21 -7.15 12.42
C MET A 2 -11.26 -5.95 12.44
N LEU A 3 -11.35 -5.14 13.50
CA LEU A 3 -10.45 -4.03 13.73
C LEU A 3 -9.28 -4.50 14.58
N ARG A 4 -8.07 -4.23 14.11
CA ARG A 4 -6.84 -4.47 14.89
C ARG A 4 -6.22 -3.13 15.22
N LYS A 5 -5.96 -2.88 16.51
CA LYS A 5 -5.30 -1.66 16.99
C LYS A 5 -3.85 -1.64 16.50
N LEU A 6 -3.43 -0.50 15.93
CA LEU A 6 -2.03 -0.24 15.59
C LEU A 6 -1.34 0.54 16.71
N GLY A 7 -1.92 1.66 17.13
CA GLY A 7 -1.30 2.58 18.09
C GLY A 7 -1.56 4.04 17.76
N ARG A 8 -0.81 4.94 18.40
CA ARG A 8 -0.91 6.38 18.16
C ARG A 8 -0.13 6.77 16.91
N GLY A 9 -0.77 7.55 16.04
CA GLY A 9 -0.15 8.07 14.82
C GLY A 9 0.51 9.44 15.03
N TYR A 10 1.73 9.58 14.55
CA TYR A 10 2.49 10.82 14.57
C TYR A 10 2.72 11.33 13.13
N PRO A 11 2.28 12.55 12.78
CA PRO A 11 2.52 13.10 11.47
C PRO A 11 4.02 13.40 11.26
N SER A 12 4.54 13.05 10.09
CA SER A 12 5.91 13.34 9.66
C SER A 12 5.95 14.51 8.67
N ARG A 13 7.11 15.17 8.57
CA ARG A 13 7.33 16.29 7.61
C ARG A 13 7.15 15.89 6.15
N THR A 14 7.36 14.61 5.81
CA THR A 14 7.22 14.08 4.44
C THR A 14 5.76 13.79 4.08
N GLY A 15 4.82 14.01 5.00
CA GLY A 15 3.39 13.82 4.75
C GLY A 15 2.90 12.38 4.98
N ASN A 16 3.67 11.57 5.72
CA ASN A 16 3.23 10.24 6.18
C ASN A 16 2.90 10.28 7.67
N ILE A 17 2.18 9.28 8.15
CA ILE A 17 1.92 9.09 9.57
C ILE A 17 2.74 7.88 10.05
N ILE A 18 3.47 8.05 11.15
CA ILE A 18 4.33 7.02 11.73
C ILE A 18 3.65 6.46 12.97
N VAL A 19 3.60 5.15 13.09
CA VAL A 19 3.01 4.44 14.25
C VAL A 19 4.05 3.46 14.78
N ALA A 20 4.34 3.52 16.08
CA ALA A 20 5.14 2.48 16.73
C ALA A 20 4.36 1.17 16.74
N ALA A 21 5.00 0.07 16.37
CA ALA A 21 4.34 -1.20 16.16
C ALA A 21 4.88 -2.29 17.08
N ASP A 22 3.99 -3.17 17.52
CA ASP A 22 4.36 -4.41 18.20
C ASP A 22 4.81 -5.44 17.14
N PRO A 23 6.05 -5.98 17.23
CA PRO A 23 6.54 -6.98 16.28
C PRO A 23 5.68 -8.25 16.22
N LYS A 24 4.92 -8.57 17.27
CA LYS A 24 4.01 -9.73 17.28
C LYS A 24 2.71 -9.49 16.51
N ASN A 25 2.36 -8.23 16.23
CA ASN A 25 1.06 -7.84 15.69
C ASN A 25 1.18 -6.89 14.50
N LEU A 26 2.07 -7.24 13.55
CA LEU A 26 2.25 -6.44 12.35
C LEU A 26 1.06 -6.54 11.39
N PRO A 27 0.63 -5.43 10.77
CA PRO A 27 -0.34 -5.46 9.68
C PRO A 27 0.33 -5.85 8.35
N GLY A 28 -0.48 -6.25 7.37
CA GLY A 28 -0.02 -6.39 6.00
C GLY A 28 0.12 -5.03 5.31
N VAL A 29 1.09 -4.91 4.41
CA VAL A 29 1.22 -3.73 3.53
C VAL A 29 -0.02 -3.62 2.63
N GLY A 30 -0.51 -2.40 2.45
CA GLY A 30 -1.73 -2.08 1.68
C GLY A 30 -3.04 -2.20 2.46
N MET A 31 -3.01 -2.64 3.73
CA MET A 31 -4.22 -2.67 4.57
C MET A 31 -4.77 -1.26 4.81
N GLU A 32 -6.09 -1.12 4.82
CA GLU A 32 -6.76 0.16 5.10
C GLU A 32 -6.62 0.53 6.58
N VAL A 33 -6.24 1.78 6.82
CA VAL A 33 -6.06 2.36 8.16
C VAL A 33 -7.20 3.35 8.42
N VAL A 34 -7.83 3.21 9.58
CA VAL A 34 -8.95 4.02 10.03
C VAL A 34 -8.72 4.56 11.45
N THR A 35 -9.44 5.61 11.82
CA THR A 35 -9.52 6.08 13.20
C THR A 35 -10.51 5.26 14.01
N ARG A 36 -10.60 5.50 15.32
CA ARG A 36 -11.63 4.89 16.20
C ARG A 36 -13.06 5.14 15.74
N LYS A 37 -13.31 6.27 15.06
CA LYS A 37 -14.62 6.65 14.50
C LYS A 37 -14.89 6.03 13.12
N MET A 38 -14.08 5.07 12.68
CA MET A 38 -14.15 4.45 11.35
C MET A 38 -13.91 5.42 10.19
N GLU A 39 -13.26 6.55 10.46
CA GLU A 39 -12.88 7.50 9.41
C GLU A 39 -11.64 6.99 8.68
N LYS A 40 -11.70 6.97 7.34
CA LYS A 40 -10.60 6.49 6.49
C LYS A 40 -9.43 7.46 6.53
N VAL A 41 -8.30 6.99 7.05
CA VAL A 41 -7.05 7.74 7.09
C VAL A 41 -6.24 7.50 5.82
N GLY A 42 -6.04 6.23 5.49
CA GLY A 42 -5.05 5.85 4.49
C GLY A 42 -4.84 4.36 4.40
N PHE A 43 -3.61 3.98 4.09
CA PHE A 43 -3.19 2.58 4.04
C PHE A 43 -1.78 2.39 4.57
N VAL A 44 -1.47 1.18 5.01
CA VAL A 44 -0.12 0.78 5.40
C VAL A 44 0.77 0.83 4.16
N TYR A 45 1.74 1.72 4.15
CA TYR A 45 2.68 1.91 3.05
C TYR A 45 3.92 1.03 3.22
N ASP A 46 4.51 1.02 4.43
CA ASP A 46 5.73 0.28 4.72
C ASP A 46 5.85 -0.04 6.23
N ILE A 47 6.75 -0.97 6.57
CA ILE A 47 7.13 -1.31 7.95
C ILE A 47 8.66 -1.24 8.03
N ILE A 48 9.17 -0.29 8.79
CA ILE A 48 10.59 0.08 8.83
C ILE A 48 11.17 -0.02 10.25
N GLY A 49 12.48 0.09 10.35
CA GLY A 49 13.19 0.19 11.63
C GLY A 49 13.58 -1.16 12.24
N PRO A 50 13.98 -1.17 13.53
CA PRO A 50 14.49 -2.36 14.20
C PRO A 50 13.45 -3.48 14.28
N VAL A 51 13.86 -4.73 14.04
CA VAL A 51 12.96 -5.89 14.06
C VAL A 51 12.26 -6.07 15.42
N LYS A 52 12.91 -5.67 16.52
CA LYS A 52 12.33 -5.75 17.87
C LYS A 52 11.38 -4.60 18.21
N SER A 53 11.48 -3.48 17.51
CA SER A 53 10.68 -2.27 17.75
C SER A 53 10.41 -1.54 16.42
N PRO A 54 9.59 -2.13 15.55
CA PRO A 54 9.33 -1.61 14.22
C PRO A 54 8.41 -0.39 14.24
N PHE A 55 8.41 0.33 13.12
CA PHE A 55 7.52 1.45 12.85
C PHE A 55 6.72 1.19 11.59
N ILE A 56 5.42 1.47 11.64
CA ILE A 56 4.52 1.42 10.49
C ILE A 56 4.45 2.80 9.87
N VAL A 57 4.69 2.86 8.56
CA VAL A 57 4.46 4.06 7.74
C VAL A 57 3.07 3.97 7.14
N VAL A 58 2.21 4.90 7.50
CA VAL A 58 0.86 5.03 6.94
C VAL A 58 0.87 6.18 5.94
N ARG A 59 0.43 5.88 4.71
CA ARG A 59 0.25 6.89 3.66
C ARG A 59 -1.19 7.37 3.68
N PRO A 60 -1.43 8.66 4.00
CA PRO A 60 -2.78 9.20 4.03
C PRO A 60 -3.34 9.33 2.61
N LYS A 61 -4.67 9.16 2.47
CA LYS A 61 -5.37 9.37 1.18
C LYS A 61 -5.44 10.86 0.81
N ASN A 62 -5.59 11.73 1.80
CA ASN A 62 -5.55 13.18 1.64
C ASN A 62 -4.57 13.79 2.66
N ARG A 63 -3.73 14.72 2.20
CA ARG A 63 -2.76 15.45 3.04
C ARG A 63 -3.42 16.29 4.12
N ASP A 64 -4.65 16.77 3.90
CA ASP A 64 -5.36 17.55 4.91
C ASP A 64 -5.71 16.75 6.16
N LEU A 65 -5.81 15.41 6.03
CA LEU A 65 -6.05 14.51 7.16
C LEU A 65 -4.88 14.50 8.13
N ILE A 66 -3.66 14.80 7.67
CA ILE A 66 -2.45 14.82 8.51
C ILE A 66 -2.56 15.89 9.60
N LYS A 67 -3.18 17.03 9.28
CA LYS A 67 -3.40 18.12 10.25
C LYS A 67 -4.46 17.79 11.29
N LYS A 68 -5.42 16.92 10.93
CA LYS A 68 -6.49 16.46 11.82
C LYS A 68 -6.01 15.33 12.72
N ILE A 69 -5.13 14.47 12.21
CA ILE A 69 -4.55 13.33 12.91
C ILE A 69 -3.33 13.82 13.69
N ILE A 70 -3.61 14.57 14.76
CA ILE A 70 -2.60 14.88 15.76
C ILE A 70 -2.88 13.92 16.93
N ILE A 71 -2.11 12.81 16.97
CA ILE A 71 -2.09 11.88 18.11
C ILE A 71 -3.40 11.08 18.26
N ASP A 72 -3.98 10.60 17.16
CA ASP A 72 -5.11 9.67 17.21
C ASP A 72 -4.70 8.21 17.27
N GLU A 73 -5.55 7.39 17.89
CA GLU A 73 -5.46 5.93 17.81
C GLU A 73 -5.90 5.44 16.42
N LEU A 74 -5.00 4.70 15.79
CA LEU A 74 -5.19 4.12 14.47
C LEU A 74 -5.42 2.61 14.54
N PHE A 75 -6.22 2.13 13.59
CA PHE A 75 -6.64 0.75 13.47
C PHE A 75 -6.52 0.30 12.02
N VAL A 76 -6.24 -0.98 11.79
CA VAL A 76 -6.38 -1.60 10.47
C VAL A 76 -7.66 -2.42 10.39
N VAL A 77 -8.26 -2.40 9.21
CA VAL A 77 -9.42 -3.24 8.89
C VAL A 77 -8.91 -4.55 8.28
N SER A 78 -9.05 -5.66 9.00
CA SER A 78 -8.88 -6.99 8.41
C SER A 78 -10.25 -7.56 8.00
N ALA A 79 -10.34 -7.99 6.74
CA ALA A 79 -11.40 -8.90 6.34
C ALA A 79 -11.12 -10.28 6.96
N HIS A 80 -12.17 -11.02 7.30
CA HIS A 80 -12.00 -12.40 7.76
C HIS A 80 -11.29 -13.22 6.67
N ALA A 81 -10.51 -14.22 7.10
CA ALA A 81 -9.68 -15.08 6.26
C ALA A 81 -10.44 -15.53 5.01
N GLY A 82 -10.10 -14.95 3.86
CA GLY A 82 -10.79 -15.23 2.59
C GLY A 82 -10.72 -14.13 1.53
N SER A 83 -10.42 -12.87 1.88
CA SER A 83 -10.41 -11.81 0.87
C SER A 83 -9.06 -11.61 0.17
N ARG A 84 -8.86 -12.44 -0.87
CA ARG A 84 -8.18 -12.10 -2.14
C ARG A 84 -6.69 -11.71 -2.06
N LYS A 85 -5.87 -12.74 -2.25
CA LYS A 85 -4.59 -12.69 -3.00
C LYS A 85 -4.73 -11.72 -4.17
N GLY A 86 -4.03 -10.59 -4.12
CA GLY A 86 -4.09 -9.55 -5.13
C GLY A 86 -3.80 -10.12 -6.51
N LYS A 87 -4.81 -10.09 -7.38
CA LYS A 87 -4.69 -10.34 -8.81
C LYS A 87 -3.90 -9.16 -9.37
N GLY A 88 -2.58 -9.28 -9.35
CA GLY A 88 -1.70 -8.31 -9.98
C GLY A 88 -2.10 -8.18 -11.44
N ASN A 89 -2.50 -6.98 -11.84
CA ASN A 89 -2.66 -6.62 -13.24
C ASN A 89 -1.27 -6.68 -13.89
N ARG A 90 -0.82 -7.89 -14.26
CA ARG A 90 0.17 -8.07 -15.30
C ARG A 90 -0.49 -7.52 -16.55
N LYS A 91 -0.19 -6.26 -16.88
CA LYS A 91 -0.35 -5.75 -18.24
C LYS A 91 0.49 -6.68 -19.11
N GLU A 92 -0.15 -7.67 -19.69
CA GLU A 92 0.39 -8.53 -20.72
C GLU A 92 0.68 -7.61 -21.91
N GLY A 93 1.94 -7.18 -21.98
CA GLY A 93 2.44 -6.34 -23.05
C GLY A 93 2.21 -7.08 -24.35
N LYS A 94 1.25 -6.58 -25.15
CA LYS A 94 1.05 -6.98 -26.54
C LYS A 94 2.36 -6.75 -27.31
N ARG A 95 3.25 -7.75 -27.31
CA ARG A 95 4.32 -7.87 -28.31
C ARG A 95 3.65 -8.25 -29.63
N LYS A 96 3.03 -7.26 -30.29
CA LYS A 96 2.73 -7.33 -31.73
C LYS A 96 4.08 -7.42 -32.46
N ARG A 97 4.58 -8.64 -32.65
CA ARG A 97 5.57 -8.94 -33.70
C ARG A 97 4.86 -8.71 -35.04
N SER A 98 4.91 -7.47 -35.53
CA SER A 98 4.59 -7.20 -36.93
C SER A 98 5.63 -7.92 -37.79
N ARG A 99 5.18 -8.97 -38.49
CA ARG A 99 5.92 -9.59 -39.59
C ARG A 99 6.20 -8.49 -40.63
N LYS A 100 7.42 -7.95 -40.64
CA LYS A 100 7.92 -7.18 -41.78
C LYS A 100 8.15 -8.18 -42.90
N LYS A 101 7.14 -8.35 -43.76
CA LYS A 101 7.19 -9.13 -45.01
C LYS A 101 8.27 -8.46 -45.87
N GLY A 102 9.46 -9.08 -45.89
CA GLY A 102 10.60 -8.61 -46.67
C GLY A 102 10.25 -8.67 -48.15
N ASN A 103 10.02 -7.51 -48.74
CA ASN A 103 9.91 -7.33 -50.18
C ASN A 103 11.33 -7.43 -50.76
N ARG A 104 11.78 -8.65 -51.11
CA ARG A 104 13.00 -8.82 -51.92
C ARG A 104 12.62 -8.66 -53.39
N LYS A 105 12.62 -7.41 -53.85
CA LYS A 105 12.88 -7.06 -55.26
C LYS A 105 14.40 -7.13 -55.48
N GLY A 106 14.80 -7.82 -56.55
CA GLY A 106 16.16 -7.84 -57.12
C GLY A 106 16.42 -9.21 -57.75
N ARG A 107 16.26 -9.41 -59.07
CA ARG A 107 17.06 -8.97 -60.24
C ARG A 107 18.12 -10.02 -60.64
N HIS A 108 18.03 -10.47 -61.90
CA HIS A 108 19.06 -11.10 -62.77
C HIS A 108 19.63 -12.45 -62.32
N SER A 109 19.89 -13.45 -63.18
CA SER A 109 20.01 -13.52 -64.65
C SER A 109 19.38 -14.80 -65.19
#